data_AF-A0A1E4B728-F1
#
_entry.id   AF-A0A1E4B728-F1
#
_cell.length_a   1.000
_cell.length_b   1.000
_cell.length_c   1.000
_cell.angle_alpha   90.00
_cell.angle_beta   90.00
_cell.angle_gamma   90.00
#
_symmetry.space_group_name_H-M   'P 1'
#
loop_
_entity.id
_entity.type
_entity.pdbx_description
1 polymer ?
#
loop_
_entity_poly.entity_id
_entity_poly.type
_entity_poly.pdbx_seq_one_letter_code
_entity_poly.pdbx_strand_id
1 'polypeptide(L)' 'MSATVRVYVNGRGVDAPAGGSPVDAVRVADPALADAIVAGERLVTDSRGLPVEAGVPLYHGAIFRVVANRQRAAAGDDA' A
#
# COMPACT_ATOMS: atom_id res chain seq x y z
N MET A 1 -12.97 -18.99 -9.49
CA MET A 1 -12.00 -17.91 -9.20
C MET A 1 -11.78 -17.87 -7.69
N SER A 2 -10.55 -17.63 -7.23
CA SER A 2 -10.27 -17.48 -5.79
C SER A 2 -10.85 -16.16 -5.28
N ALA A 3 -11.36 -16.15 -4.05
CA ALA A 3 -11.86 -14.93 -3.40
C ALA A 3 -10.71 -13.98 -2.99
N THR A 4 -9.47 -14.47 -2.98
CA THR A 4 -8.28 -13.72 -2.61
C THR A 4 -7.14 -13.88 -3.62
N VAL A 5 -6.25 -12.89 -3.66
CA VAL A 5 -4.99 -12.90 -4.40
C VAL A 5 -3.82 -12.77 -3.42
N ARG A 6 -2.79 -13.61 -3.59
CA ARG A 6 -1.57 -13.55 -2.79
C ARG A 6 -0.69 -12.39 -3.27
N VAL A 7 -0.43 -11.43 -2.39
CA VAL A 7 0.46 -10.28 -2.64
C VAL A 7 1.49 -10.17 -1.51
N TYR A 8 2.47 -9.29 -1.66
CA TYR A 8 3.54 -9.11 -0.69
C TYR A 8 3.65 -7.65 -0.26
N VAL A 9 3.42 -7.38 1.02
CA VAL A 9 3.53 -6.04 1.61
C VAL A 9 4.74 -6.00 2.52
N ASN A 10 5.72 -5.14 2.22
CA ASN A 10 6.98 -5.05 2.98
C ASN A 10 7.71 -6.39 3.15
N GLY A 11 7.56 -7.32 2.19
CA GLY A 11 8.14 -8.67 2.23
C GLY A 11 7.27 -9.72 2.92
N ARG A 12 6.16 -9.34 3.57
CA ARG A 12 5.18 -10.27 4.14
C ARG A 12 4.14 -10.66 3.10
N GLY A 13 3.97 -11.95 2.85
CA GLY A 13 2.88 -12.47 2.02
C GLY A 13 1.53 -12.33 2.71
N VAL A 14 0.52 -11.78 2.02
CA VAL A 14 -0.84 -11.63 2.51
C VAL A 14 -1.86 -12.06 1.45
N ASP A 15 -2.96 -12.66 1.88
CA ASP A 15 -4.10 -12.98 1.03
C ASP A 15 -5.08 -11.81 1.05
N ALA A 16 -5.01 -10.97 0.02
CA ALA A 16 -5.83 -9.76 -0.10
C ALA A 16 -7.11 -10.06 -0.91
N PRO A 17 -8.20 -9.31 -0.73
CA PRO A 17 -9.43 -9.49 -1.50
C PRO A 17 -9.17 -9.43 -3.01
N ALA A 18 -9.66 -10.41 -3.75
CA ALA A 18 -9.61 -10.36 -5.21
C ALA A 18 -10.45 -9.18 -5.71
N GLY A 19 -9.88 -8.31 -6.55
CA GLY A 19 -10.51 -7.07 -6.99
C GLY A 19 -10.37 -5.90 -6.01
N GLY A 20 -9.71 -6.09 -4.87
CA GLY A 20 -9.34 -5.02 -3.96
C GLY A 20 -8.19 -4.15 -4.47
N SER A 21 -7.75 -3.25 -3.61
CA SER A 21 -6.71 -2.25 -3.85
C SER A 21 -5.40 -2.55 -3.10
N PRO A 22 -4.29 -1.85 -3.42
CA PRO A 22 -3.06 -1.91 -2.63
C PRO A 22 -3.29 -1.50 -1.17
N VAL A 23 -4.20 -0.55 -0.90
CA VAL A 23 -4.54 -0.13 0.46
C VAL A 23 -5.27 -1.24 1.22
N ASP A 24 -6.15 -2.00 0.56
CA ASP A 24 -6.80 -3.17 1.17
C ASP A 24 -5.78 -4.25 1.53
N ALA A 25 -4.80 -4.49 0.66
CA ALA A 25 -3.70 -5.41 0.94
C ALA A 25 -2.85 -4.94 2.13
N VAL A 26 -2.53 -3.65 2.23
CA VAL A 26 -1.84 -3.10 3.40
C VAL A 26 -2.71 -3.25 4.65
N ARG A 27 -4.03 -3.02 4.57
CA ARG A 27 -4.91 -3.13 5.73
C ARG A 27 -4.99 -4.54 6.30
N VAL A 28 -4.91 -5.56 5.45
CA VAL A 28 -4.79 -6.96 5.89
C VAL A 28 -3.43 -7.23 6.55
N ALA A 29 -2.35 -6.58 6.08
CA ALA A 29 -1.02 -6.74 6.63
C ALA A 29 -0.83 -6.00 7.97
N ASP A 30 -1.29 -4.75 8.03
CA ASP A 30 -1.14 -3.80 9.13
C ASP A 30 -2.18 -2.66 8.98
N PRO A 31 -3.25 -2.66 9.79
CA PRO A 31 -4.27 -1.62 9.75
C PRO A 31 -3.73 -0.21 10.03
N ALA A 32 -2.77 -0.06 10.95
CA ALA A 32 -2.23 1.25 11.30
C ALA A 32 -1.39 1.85 10.16
N LEU A 33 -0.67 1.01 9.41
CA LEU A 33 -0.01 1.46 8.18
C LEU A 33 -1.02 1.90 7.12
N ALA A 34 -2.13 1.19 6.98
CA ALA A 34 -3.18 1.55 6.04
C ALA A 34 -3.86 2.87 6.41
N ASP A 35 -4.04 3.14 7.70
CA ASP A 35 -4.58 4.42 8.19
C ASP A 35 -3.61 5.56 7.91
N ALA A 36 -2.31 5.38 8.12
CA ALA A 36 -1.28 6.36 7.79
C ALA A 36 -1.22 6.66 6.28
N ILE A 37 -1.51 5.67 5.42
CA ILE A 37 -1.63 5.87 3.97
C ILE A 37 -2.86 6.72 3.65
N VAL A 38 -4.03 6.40 4.22
CA VAL A 38 -5.26 7.18 4.03
C VAL A 38 -5.09 8.62 4.52
N ALA A 39 -4.39 8.81 5.64
CA ALA A 39 -4.05 10.13 6.17
C ALA A 39 -3.02 10.88 5.30
N GLY A 40 -2.43 10.24 4.29
CA GLY A 40 -1.41 10.82 3.40
C GLY A 40 -0.02 10.97 4.03
N GLU A 41 0.23 10.36 5.18
CA GLU A 41 1.53 10.36 5.88
C GLU A 41 2.50 9.35 5.27
N ARG A 42 1.95 8.30 4.66
CA ARG A 42 2.69 7.26 3.95
C ARG A 42 2.16 7.05 2.54
N LEU A 43 3.00 6.47 1.69
CA LEU A 43 2.70 6.14 0.31
C LEU A 43 2.94 4.65 0.08
N VAL A 44 2.15 4.07 -0.82
CA VAL A 44 2.39 2.72 -1.35
C VAL A 44 3.21 2.85 -2.63
N THR A 45 4.25 2.03 -2.76
CA THR A 45 5.04 1.92 -3.99
C THR A 45 5.09 0.49 -4.49
N ASP A 46 5.42 0.31 -5.77
CA ASP A 46 5.73 -1.00 -6.33
C ASP A 46 7.14 -1.48 -5.90
N SER A 47 7.58 -2.63 -6.42
CA SER A 47 8.91 -3.17 -6.17
C SER A 47 10.07 -2.30 -6.66
N ARG A 48 9.81 -1.35 -7.57
CA ARG A 48 10.79 -0.41 -8.13
C ARG A 48 10.84 0.89 -7.33
N GLY A 49 9.99 1.06 -6.31
CA GLY A 49 9.88 2.28 -5.52
C GLY A 49 9.04 3.38 -6.18
N LEU A 50 8.29 3.07 -7.23
CA LEU A 50 7.40 4.03 -7.87
C LEU A 50 6.06 4.08 -7.13
N PRO A 51 5.51 5.27 -6.83
CA PRO A 51 4.19 5.39 -6.23
C PRO A 51 3.14 4.64 -7.03
N VAL A 52 2.31 3.88 -6.32
CA VAL A 52 1.17 3.17 -6.90
C VAL A 52 -0.09 3.93 -6.56
N GLU A 53 -0.92 4.17 -7.57
CA GLU A 53 -2.23 4.77 -7.36
C GLU A 53 -3.12 3.81 -6.56
N ALA A 54 -3.92 4.36 -5.64
CA ALA A 54 -4.78 3.57 -4.77
C ALA A 54 -5.80 2.69 -5.54
N GLY A 55 -6.14 3.02 -6.78
CA GLY A 55 -7.11 2.28 -7.59
C GLY A 55 -6.54 1.11 -8.41
N VAL A 56 -5.23 0.86 -8.37
CA VAL A 56 -4.61 -0.18 -9.22
C VAL A 56 -5.08 -1.58 -8.80
N PRO A 57 -5.59 -2.41 -9.73
CA PRO A 57 -6.03 -3.76 -9.40
C PRO A 57 -4.91 -4.64 -8.84
N LEU A 58 -5.24 -5.43 -7.83
CA LEU A 58 -4.33 -6.46 -7.32
C LEU A 58 -4.21 -7.66 -8.28
N TYR A 59 -3.02 -8.26 -8.31
CA TYR A 59 -2.74 -9.50 -9.03
C TYR A 59 -1.79 -10.40 -8.22
N HIS A 60 -1.82 -11.71 -8.50
CA HIS A 60 -0.96 -12.67 -7.80
C HIS A 60 0.52 -12.31 -7.95
N GLY A 61 1.24 -12.26 -6.82
CA GLY A 61 2.65 -11.91 -6.77
C GLY A 61 2.95 -10.42 -6.81
N ALA A 62 1.94 -9.54 -6.78
CA ALA A 62 2.18 -8.10 -6.66
C ALA A 62 2.97 -7.80 -5.38
N ILE A 63 3.95 -6.91 -5.48
CA ILE A 63 4.83 -6.51 -4.38
C ILE A 63 4.63 -5.03 -4.12
N PHE A 64 4.29 -4.71 -2.87
CA PHE A 64 4.10 -3.36 -2.39
C PHE A 64 5.07 -3.05 -1.26
N ARG A 65 5.55 -1.80 -1.24
CA ARG A 65 6.29 -1.23 -0.12
C ARG A 65 5.52 -0.03 0.42
N VAL A 66 5.57 0.14 1.73
CA VAL A 66 5.00 1.32 2.39
C VAL A 66 6.15 2.20 2.85
N VAL A 67 6.19 3.44 2.36
CA VAL A 67 7.27 4.40 2.63
C VAL A 67 6.71 5.71 3.20
N ALA A 68 7.57 6.50 3.84
CA ALA A 68 7.18 7.82 4.34
C ALA A 68 6.88 8.80 3.19
N ASN A 69 5.83 9.61 3.33
CA ASN A 69 5.51 10.68 2.39
C ASN A 69 6.34 11.93 2.69
N ARG A 70 7.54 12.02 2.13
CA ARG A 70 8.46 13.15 2.36
C ARG A 70 7.96 14.48 1.79
N GLN A 71 7.13 14.46 0.74
CA GLN A 71 6.54 15.68 0.19
C GLN A 71 5.52 16.32 1.14
N ARG A 72 4.76 15.48 1.87
CA ARG A 72 3.87 15.93 2.96
C ARG A 72 4.64 16.54 4.11
N ALA A 73 5.76 15.92 4.52
CA ALA A 73 6.57 16.41 5.63
C ALA A 73 7.11 17.83 5.37
N ALA A 74 7.55 18.12 4.14
CA ALA A 74 8.05 19.44 3.78
C ALA A 74 6.98 20.55 3.82
N ALA A 75 5.70 20.22 3.53
CA ALA A 75 4.61 21.20 3.58
C ALA A 75 4.13 21.53 5.02
N GLY A 76 4.53 20.73 6.02
CA GLY A 76 4.16 20.95 7.42
C GLY A 76 5.17 21.77 8.23
N ASP A 77 6.42 21.88 7.77
CA ASP A 77 7.50 22.64 8.45
C ASP A 77 7.47 24.15 8.12
N ASP A 78 6.61 24.60 7.20
CA ASP A 78 6.43 26.01 6.80
C ASP A 78 5.23 26.70 7.50
N ALA A 79 4.68 26.14 8.58
CA ALA A 79 3.49 26.64 9.29
C ALA A 79 3.77 27.13 10.73
#